data_AF-A0A6P2DWY2-F1
#
_entry.id   AF-A0A6P2DWY2-F1
#
_cell.length_a   1.000
_cell.length_b   1.000
_cell.length_c   1.000
_cell.angle_alpha   90.00
_cell.angle_beta   90.00
_cell.angle_gamma   90.00
#
_symmetry.space_group_name_H-M   'P 1'
#
loop_
_entity.id
_entity.type
_entity.pdbx_description
1 polymer ?
#
loop_
_entity_poly.entity_id
_entity_poly.type
_entity_poly.pdbx_seq_one_letter_code
_entity_poly.pdbx_strand_id
1 'polypeptide(L)' 'MSRKTLRALFEIRLRWSDKVIQEEPRPYVGGLWVPDTPRNRDRLDKAVALGNTLYGDQTHWIEKRQA' A
#
# COMPACT_ATOMS: atom_id res chain seq x y z
N MET A 1 1.79 29.69 12.04
CA MET A 1 0.50 29.01 11.76
C MET A 1 0.71 27.51 11.92
N SER A 2 0.01 26.89 12.89
CA SER A 2 0.11 25.45 13.16
C SER A 2 -0.34 24.65 11.93
N ARG A 3 0.50 23.72 11.47
CA ARG A 3 0.16 22.75 10.42
C ARG A 3 -0.93 21.83 10.96
N LYS A 4 -2.17 22.31 11.00
CA LYS A 4 -3.34 21.44 11.05
C LYS A 4 -3.26 20.59 9.79
N THR A 5 -2.70 19.40 9.94
CA THR A 5 -2.63 18.35 8.94
C THR A 5 -4.01 18.28 8.28
N LEU A 6 -4.12 18.69 7.02
CA LEU A 6 -5.29 18.37 6.22
C LEU A 6 -5.42 16.86 6.30
N ARG A 7 -6.42 16.37 7.06
CA ARG A 7 -6.72 14.94 7.09
C ARG A 7 -7.02 14.57 5.64
N ALA A 8 -6.26 13.63 5.08
CA ALA A 8 -6.60 13.10 3.77
C ALA A 8 -7.99 12.45 3.90
N LEU A 9 -8.89 12.77 2.97
CA LEU A 9 -10.23 12.19 2.93
C LEU A 9 -10.21 10.68 2.63
N PHE A 10 -9.07 10.18 2.18
CA PHE A 10 -8.86 8.79 1.82
C PHE A 10 -7.56 8.26 2.41
N GLU A 11 -7.56 6.95 2.65
CA GLU A 11 -6.38 6.17 2.97
C GLU A 11 -6.13 5.14 1.89
N ILE A 12 -4.86 4.79 1.70
CA ILE A 12 -4.36 3.81 0.75
C ILE A 12 -3.47 2.80 1.46
N ARG A 13 -3.44 1.56 0.98
CA ARG A 13 -2.49 0.55 1.45
C ARG A 13 -2.02 -0.36 0.32
N LEU A 14 -0.82 -0.90 0.47
CA LEU A 14 -0.36 -1.98 -0.40
C LEU A 14 -1.06 -3.28 -0.03
N ARG A 15 -1.51 -4.01 -1.04
CA ARG A 15 -1.97 -5.39 -0.92
C ARG A 15 -1.23 -6.27 -1.91
N TRP A 16 -1.27 -7.56 -1.60
CA TRP A 16 -0.75 -8.61 -2.45
C TRP A 16 -1.65 -9.84 -2.38
N SER A 17 -1.51 -10.71 -3.38
CA SER A 17 -2.24 -11.97 -3.51
C SER A 17 -1.82 -12.96 -2.44
N ASP A 18 -2.75 -13.81 -2.00
CA ASP A 18 -2.49 -14.92 -1.06
C ASP A 18 -1.49 -15.95 -1.60
N LYS A 19 -1.25 -15.93 -2.92
CA LYS A 19 -0.26 -16.79 -3.58
C LYS A 19 1.17 -16.31 -3.38
N VAL A 20 1.38 -15.07 -2.92
CA VAL A 20 2.70 -14.55 -2.58
C VAL A 20 3.12 -15.14 -1.24
N ILE A 21 3.95 -16.18 -1.29
CA ILE A 21 4.52 -16.82 -0.09
C ILE A 21 5.50 -15.83 0.54
N GLN A 22 5.20 -15.36 1.75
CA GLN A 22 6.16 -14.62 2.55
C GLN A 22 7.09 -15.61 3.27
N GLU A 23 8.40 -15.38 3.15
CA GLU A 23 9.42 -16.20 3.81
C GLU A 23 9.34 -16.15 5.35
N GLU A 24 8.69 -15.12 5.90
CA GLU A 24 8.41 -15.00 7.33
C GLU A 24 6.89 -15.00 7.57
N PRO A 25 6.39 -15.73 8.59
CA PRO A 25 5.00 -15.65 9.03
C PRO A 25 4.79 -14.32 9.78
N ARG A 26 4.83 -13.20 9.05
CA ARG A 26 4.31 -11.95 9.57
C ARG A 26 2.79 -12.07 9.57
N PRO A 27 2.10 -11.58 10.62
CA PRO A 27 0.65 -11.58 10.62
C PRO A 27 0.19 -10.97 9.29
N TYR A 28 -0.73 -11.66 8.62
CA TYR A 28 -1.30 -11.31 7.32
C TYR A 28 -2.06 -9.99 7.45
N VAL A 29 -1.32 -8.90 7.57
CA VAL A 29 -1.83 -7.55 7.62
C VAL A 29 -1.28 -6.90 6.36
N GLY A 30 -1.96 -7.18 5.24
CA GLY A 30 -1.78 -6.41 4.01
C GLY A 30 -1.69 -4.93 4.40
N GLY A 31 -0.59 -4.29 4.00
CA GLY A 31 0.12 -3.25 4.74
C GLY A 31 -0.70 -2.13 5.40
N LEU A 32 -0.03 -1.31 6.23
CA LEU A 32 -0.68 -0.23 6.97
C LEU A 32 -1.44 0.74 6.05
N TRP A 33 -2.67 1.09 6.43
CA TRP A 33 -3.40 2.20 5.83
C TRP A 33 -2.70 3.51 6.12
N VAL A 34 -2.39 4.27 5.07
CA VAL A 34 -1.75 5.58 5.17
C VAL A 34 -2.58 6.63 4.41
N PRO A 35 -2.52 7.91 4.80
CA PRO A 35 -3.19 8.98 4.06
C PRO A 35 -2.85 8.98 2.56
N ASP A 36 -3.85 9.15 1.69
CA ASP A 36 -3.69 9.29 0.25
C ASP A 36 -3.09 10.66 -0.09
N THR A 37 -1.76 10.74 0.00
CA THR A 37 -0.95 11.91 -0.36
C THR A 37 -0.07 11.54 -1.54
N PRO A 38 0.35 12.49 -2.40
CA PRO A 38 1.22 12.19 -3.54
C PRO A 38 2.48 11.39 -3.15
N ARG A 39 3.11 11.77 -2.04
CA ARG A 39 4.29 11.06 -1.52
C ARG A 39 4.01 9.60 -1.15
N ASN A 40 2.88 9.31 -0.52
CA ASN A 40 2.51 7.95 -0.15
C ASN A 40 2.08 7.16 -1.38
N ARG A 41 1.36 7.80 -2.31
CA ARG A 41 0.93 7.19 -3.56
C ARG A 41 2.13 6.70 -4.38
N ASP A 42 3.10 7.57 -4.63
CA ASP A 42 4.33 7.24 -5.37
C ASP A 42 5.12 6.09 -4.74
N ARG A 43 5.18 6.04 -3.40
CA ARG A 43 5.88 4.97 -2.68
C ARG A 43 5.17 3.63 -2.87
N LEU A 44 3.85 3.62 -2.78
CA LEU A 44 3.07 2.39 -2.97
C LEU A 44 3.07 1.94 -4.42
N ASP A 45 3.05 2.85 -5.39
CA ASP A 45 3.15 2.50 -6.82
C ASP A 45 4.48 1.83 -7.14
N LYS A 46 5.60 2.34 -6.60
CA LYS A 46 6.92 1.68 -6.71
C LYS A 46 6.92 0.29 -6.08
N ALA A 47 6.28 0.14 -4.93
CA ALA A 47 6.17 -1.16 -4.26
C ALA A 47 5.31 -2.15 -5.07
N VAL A 48 4.22 -1.69 -5.70
CA VAL A 48 3.42 -2.50 -6.65
C VAL A 48 4.27 -2.93 -7.83
N ALA A 49 5.01 -2.01 -8.46
CA ALA A 49 5.84 -2.34 -9.61
C ALA A 49 6.91 -3.38 -9.25
N LEU A 50 7.58 -3.20 -8.10
CA LEU A 50 8.58 -4.15 -7.61
C LEU A 50 7.95 -5.51 -7.30
N GLY A 51 6.84 -5.53 -6.55
CA GLY A 51 6.15 -6.77 -6.20
C GLY A 51 5.67 -7.54 -7.41
N ASN A 52 5.09 -6.87 -8.41
CA ASN A 52 4.68 -7.51 -9.65
C ASN A 52 5.87 -8.05 -10.46
N THR A 53 7.00 -7.33 -10.45
CA THR A 53 8.24 -7.81 -11.09
C THR A 53 8.76 -9.10 -10.43
N LEU A 54 8.69 -9.19 -9.09
CA LEU A 54 9.25 -10.31 -8.35
C LEU A 54 8.34 -11.54 -8.33
N TYR A 55 7.03 -11.34 -8.21
CA TYR A 55 6.07 -12.42 -7.94
C TYR A 55 5.10 -12.69 -9.10
N GLY A 56 5.20 -11.92 -10.18
CA GLY A 56 4.34 -12.01 -11.36
C GLY A 56 3.28 -10.92 -11.40
N ASP A 57 2.75 -10.70 -12.59
CA ASP A 57 1.79 -9.64 -12.86
C ASP A 57 0.53 -9.75 -11.98
N GLN A 58 -0.01 -8.58 -11.62
CA GLN A 58 -1.25 -8.44 -10.84
C GLN A 58 -1.21 -9.11 -9.45
N THR A 59 -0.02 -9.47 -8.96
CA THR A 59 0.12 -10.00 -7.60
C THR A 59 0.06 -8.92 -6.54
N HIS A 60 0.36 -7.67 -6.87
CA HIS A 60 0.36 -6.52 -5.99
C HIS A 60 -0.54 -5.40 -6.54
N TRP A 61 -1.29 -4.75 -5.66
CA TRP A 61 -2.17 -3.62 -5.99
C TRP A 61 -2.33 -2.69 -4.80
N ILE A 62 -2.98 -1.56 -5.02
CA ILE A 62 -3.30 -0.62 -3.94
C ILE A 62 -4.80 -0.60 -3.75
N GLU A 63 -5.21 -0.83 -2.50
CA GLU A 63 -6.57 -0.52 -2.06
C GLU A 63 -6.69 0.93 -1.60
N LYS A 64 -7.89 1.50 -1.75
CA LYS A 64 -8.26 2.83 -1.30
C LYS A 64 -9.56 2.76 -0.50
N ARG A 65 -9.64 3.49 0.61
CA ARG A 65 -10.86 3.65 1.42
C ARG A 65 -11.06 5.10 1.83
N GLN A 66 -12.29 5.46 2.16
CA GLN A 66 -12.58 6.72 2.85
C GLN A 66 -12.07 6.65 4.29
N ALA A 67 -11.44 7.73 4.76
CA ALA A 67 -10.85 7.86 6.10
C ALA A 67 -11.91 8.10 7.20
#